data_AF-A0A936DI98-F1
#
_entry.id   AF-A0A936DI98-F1
#
_cell.length_a   1.000
_cell.length_b   1.000
_cell.length_c   1.000
_cell.angle_alpha   90.00
_cell.angle_beta   90.00
_cell.angle_gamma   90.00
#
_symmetry.space_group_name_H-M   'P 1'
#
loop_
_entity.id
_entity.type
_entity.pdbx_description
1 polymer ?
#
loop_
_entity_poly.entity_id
_entity_poly.type
_entity_poly.pdbx_seq_one_letter_code
_entity_poly.pdbx_strand_id
1 'polypeptide(L)'
;MTTDPDPVLLVCYDIEARGPLSEVCKSTSVFGNALVLSRPDPARSGARMQLSITDEGSEQPAVTALAARHSDHPMRSSFVLFEALARGTPENFVLQLDGGRNLQVRVTP
;
A
#
# COMPACT_ATOMS: atom_id res chain seq x y z
N MET A 1 25.94 2.60 -3.27
CA MET A 1 24.58 3.16 -3.07
C MET A 1 24.47 3.51 -1.59
N THR A 2 24.82 4.74 -1.24
CA THR A 2 24.82 5.26 0.14
C THR A 2 23.38 5.53 0.54
N THR A 3 22.78 4.60 1.26
CA THR A 3 21.52 4.88 1.94
C THR A 3 21.84 5.79 3.13
N ASP A 4 20.94 6.71 3.46
CA ASP A 4 20.95 7.53 4.68
C ASP A 4 20.27 6.73 5.82
N PRO A 5 20.78 6.71 7.07
CA PRO A 5 20.14 6.00 8.18
C PRO A 5 18.82 6.63 8.65
N ASP A 6 18.52 7.86 8.23
CA ASP A 6 17.37 8.59 8.76
C ASP A 6 16.03 8.02 8.27
N PRO A 7 15.01 7.95 9.15
CA PRO A 7 13.67 7.57 8.73
C PRO A 7 13.14 8.49 7.64
N VAL A 8 12.53 7.90 6.61
CA VAL A 8 11.95 8.63 5.48
C VAL A 8 10.43 8.54 5.55
N LEU A 9 9.75 9.67 5.35
CA LEU A 9 8.31 9.69 5.18
C LEU A 9 7.95 9.47 3.71
N LEU A 10 7.33 8.34 3.39
CA LEU A 10 6.70 8.10 2.10
C LEU A 10 5.25 8.56 2.18
N VAL A 11 4.87 9.58 1.40
CA VAL A 11 3.49 10.06 1.30
C VAL A 11 2.98 9.82 -0.11
N CYS A 12 1.85 9.11 -0.23
CA CYS A 12 1.11 9.01 -1.48
C CYS A 12 -0.25 9.66 -1.27
N TYR A 13 -0.55 10.70 -2.03
CA TYR A 13 -1.82 11.41 -1.95
C TYR A 13 -2.29 11.79 -3.33
N ASP A 14 -3.58 12.03 -3.45
CA ASP A 14 -4.19 12.60 -4.63
C ASP A 14 -5.33 13.54 -4.21
N ILE A 15 -5.66 14.47 -5.09
CA ILE A 15 -6.69 15.46 -4.87
C ILE A 15 -7.75 15.37 -5.96
N GLU A 16 -8.93 15.89 -5.68
CA GLU A 16 -10.00 15.98 -6.66
C GLU A 16 -9.52 16.70 -7.93
N ALA A 17 -9.61 16.01 -9.07
CA ALA A 17 -9.35 16.58 -10.38
C ALA A 17 -10.49 17.53 -10.76
N ARG A 18 -10.17 18.80 -11.08
CA ARG A 18 -11.17 19.84 -11.40
C ARG A 18 -10.95 20.42 -12.79
N GLY A 19 -12.05 20.80 -13.45
CA GLY A 19 -12.01 21.44 -14.76
C GLY A 19 -11.42 20.51 -15.83
N PRO A 20 -10.59 21.01 -16.77
CA PRO A 20 -10.02 20.19 -17.85
C PRO A 20 -9.23 18.97 -17.36
N LEU A 21 -8.69 19.00 -16.13
CA LEU A 21 -7.94 17.88 -15.57
C LEU A 21 -8.84 16.66 -15.27
N SER A 22 -10.14 16.87 -15.00
CA SER A 22 -11.08 15.76 -14.77
C SER A 22 -11.35 14.93 -16.04
N GLU A 23 -11.02 15.47 -17.22
CA GLU A 23 -11.12 14.74 -18.49
C GLU A 23 -10.01 13.69 -18.64
N VAL A 24 -8.91 13.84 -17.90
CA VAL A 24 -7.71 12.99 -17.99
C VAL A 24 -7.49 12.17 -16.72
N CYS A 25 -7.77 12.72 -15.54
CA CYS A 25 -7.64 12.05 -14.25
C CYS A 25 -9.00 11.94 -13.56
N LYS A 26 -9.43 10.72 -13.23
CA LYS A 26 -10.74 10.44 -12.60
C LYS A 26 -10.69 10.51 -11.07
N SER A 27 -9.77 11.27 -10.49
CA SER A 27 -9.71 11.43 -9.05
C SER A 27 -10.90 12.27 -8.57
N THR A 28 -11.84 11.63 -7.89
CA THR A 28 -13.11 12.26 -7.48
C THR A 28 -13.10 12.75 -6.04
N SER A 29 -12.04 12.50 -5.29
CA SER A 29 -11.97 12.85 -3.88
C SER A 29 -10.53 13.04 -3.42
N VAL A 30 -10.36 13.82 -2.35
CA VAL A 30 -9.06 13.97 -1.69
C VAL A 30 -8.80 12.73 -0.86
N PHE A 31 -7.64 12.11 -1.07
CA PHE A 31 -7.18 11.00 -0.25
C PHE A 31 -5.66 11.02 -0.12
N GLY A 32 -5.15 10.40 0.94
CA GLY A 32 -3.73 10.20 1.09
C GLY A 32 -3.38 9.20 2.19
N ASN A 33 -2.20 8.63 2.06
CA ASN A 33 -1.56 7.81 3.07
C ASN A 33 -0.12 8.24 3.28
N ALA A 34 0.42 7.90 4.45
CA ALA A 34 1.81 8.14 4.77
C ALA A 34 2.37 6.97 5.57
N LEU A 35 3.58 6.54 5.23
CA LEU A 35 4.34 5.52 5.93
C LEU A 35 5.69 6.09 6.34
N VAL A 36 6.06 5.92 7.61
CA VAL A 36 7.42 6.22 8.07
C VAL A 36 8.25 4.96 7.88
N LEU A 37 9.18 5.01 6.94
CA LEU A 37 10.09 3.92 6.62
C LEU A 37 11.40 4.15 7.35
N SER A 38 11.97 3.08 7.89
CA SER A 38 13.33 3.11 8.44
C SER A 38 14.05 1.85 8.01
N ARG A 39 15.38 1.86 8.10
CA ARG A 39 16.12 0.63 7.88
C ARG A 39 15.81 -0.40 8.94
N PRO A 40 15.98 -1.70 8.62
CA PRO A 40 15.89 -2.75 9.61
C PRO A 40 16.84 -2.46 10.79
N ASP A 41 16.26 -2.17 11.95
CA ASP A 41 16.98 -1.94 13.21
C ASP A 41 16.38 -2.87 14.27
N PRO A 42 17.15 -3.82 14.82
CA PRO A 42 16.69 -4.72 15.89
C PRO A 42 16.20 -3.99 17.15
N ALA A 43 16.65 -2.76 17.38
CA ALA A 43 16.30 -1.96 18.56
C ALA A 43 15.02 -1.12 18.39
N ARG A 44 14.48 -1.02 17.16
CA ARG A 44 13.25 -0.27 16.88
C ARG A 44 12.05 -1.20 16.73
N SER A 45 10.99 -0.90 17.48
CA SER A 45 9.71 -1.60 17.36
C SER A 45 8.91 -1.03 16.18
N GLY A 46 8.71 -1.82 15.14
CA GLY A 46 7.85 -1.48 14.01
C GLY A 46 7.73 -2.62 13.03
N ALA A 47 6.61 -2.68 12.33
CA ALA A 47 6.36 -3.74 11.37
C ALA A 47 7.42 -3.73 10.25
N ARG A 48 7.99 -4.89 9.97
CA ARG A 48 8.88 -5.12 8.84
C ARG A 48 8.06 -5.58 7.64
N MET A 49 8.29 -4.93 6.50
CA MET A 49 7.72 -5.33 5.22
C MET A 49 8.81 -5.91 4.32
N GLN A 50 8.53 -7.07 3.74
CA GLN A 50 9.32 -7.64 2.66
C GLN A 50 8.46 -7.62 1.38
N LEU A 51 9.05 -7.10 0.30
CA LEU A 51 8.40 -6.85 -0.97
C LEU A 51 9.10 -7.63 -2.08
N SER A 52 8.35 -8.35 -2.92
CA SER A 52 8.87 -8.99 -4.13
C SER A 52 7.90 -8.84 -5.30
N ILE A 53 8.44 -8.55 -6.48
CA ILE A 53 7.66 -8.49 -7.73
C ILE A 53 7.72 -9.86 -8.41
N THR A 54 6.58 -10.36 -8.86
CA THR A 54 6.46 -11.61 -9.62
C THR A 54 5.54 -11.44 -10.84
N ASP A 55 5.84 -12.17 -11.91
CA ASP A 55 5.01 -12.26 -13.11
C ASP A 55 4.01 -13.43 -13.03
N GLU A 56 4.12 -14.29 -12.00
CA GLU A 56 3.22 -15.41 -11.80
C GLU A 56 1.84 -14.93 -11.34
N GLY A 57 0.79 -15.57 -11.86
CA GLY A 57 -0.59 -15.30 -11.47
C GLY A 57 -0.80 -15.61 -10.00
N SER A 58 -1.06 -14.58 -9.20
CA SER A 58 -1.55 -14.74 -7.83
C SER A 58 -3.05 -14.95 -7.83
N GLU A 59 -3.54 -15.80 -6.93
CA GLU A 59 -4.94 -15.71 -6.51
C GLU A 59 -5.22 -14.28 -6.04
N GLN A 60 -6.35 -13.74 -6.51
CA GLN A 60 -6.76 -12.39 -6.15
C GLN A 60 -6.98 -12.37 -4.63
N PRO A 61 -6.37 -11.44 -3.88
CA PRO A 61 -6.57 -11.41 -2.43
C PRO A 61 -8.05 -11.25 -2.12
N ALA A 62 -8.53 -11.97 -1.10
CA ALA A 62 -9.89 -11.83 -0.61
C ALA A 62 -10.16 -10.36 -0.28
N VAL A 63 -11.30 -9.83 -0.75
CA VAL A 63 -11.70 -8.45 -0.46
C VAL A 63 -11.80 -8.27 1.05
N THR A 64 -11.04 -7.33 1.59
CA THR A 64 -11.01 -7.10 3.03
C THR A 64 -12.32 -6.50 3.55
N ALA A 65 -12.55 -6.59 4.86
CA ALA A 65 -13.77 -6.03 5.46
C ALA A 65 -13.85 -4.50 5.27
N LEU A 66 -12.72 -3.79 5.35
CA LEU A 66 -12.66 -2.36 5.07
C LEU A 66 -12.93 -2.07 3.58
N ALA A 67 -12.37 -2.86 2.67
CA ALA A 67 -12.61 -2.73 1.23
C ALA A 67 -14.05 -3.04 0.81
N ALA A 68 -14.73 -3.91 1.55
CA ALA A 68 -16.16 -4.18 1.35
C ALA A 68 -17.04 -3.02 1.82
N ARG A 69 -16.68 -2.34 2.91
CA ARG A 69 -17.42 -1.18 3.45
C ARG A 69 -17.24 0.09 2.63
N HIS A 70 -16.16 0.20 1.88
CA HIS A 70 -15.76 1.39 1.14
C HIS A 70 -15.43 1.04 -0.32
N SER A 71 -16.43 0.56 -1.06
CA SER A 71 -16.28 0.10 -2.45
C SER A 71 -15.73 1.17 -3.39
N ASP A 72 -16.09 2.43 -3.15
CA ASP A 72 -15.80 3.55 -4.06
C ASP A 72 -14.61 4.39 -3.57
N HIS A 73 -13.91 3.94 -2.52
CA HIS A 73 -12.79 4.69 -1.96
C HIS A 73 -11.55 4.52 -2.85
N PRO A 74 -10.88 5.62 -3.27
CA PRO A 74 -9.75 5.54 -4.21
C PRO A 74 -8.58 4.66 -3.71
N MET A 75 -8.36 4.63 -2.40
CA MET A 75 -7.35 3.78 -1.76
C MET A 75 -7.79 2.32 -1.48
N ARG A 76 -8.92 1.85 -2.02
CA ARG A 76 -9.46 0.53 -1.67
C ARG A 76 -8.45 -0.60 -1.85
N SER A 77 -7.61 -0.52 -2.90
CA SER A 77 -6.55 -1.50 -3.18
C SER A 77 -5.45 -1.57 -2.11
N SER A 78 -5.24 -0.49 -1.33
CA SER A 78 -4.21 -0.44 -0.28
C SER A 78 -4.74 -0.80 1.11
N PHE A 79 -6.05 -1.02 1.29
CA PHE A 79 -6.63 -1.37 2.59
C PHE A 79 -6.11 -2.67 3.19
N VAL A 80 -5.76 -3.66 2.36
CA VAL A 80 -5.18 -4.91 2.85
C VAL A 80 -3.86 -4.68 3.60
N LEU A 81 -3.05 -3.71 3.16
CA LEU A 81 -1.82 -3.35 3.87
C LEU A 81 -2.13 -2.70 5.22
N PHE A 82 -3.08 -1.76 5.27
CA PHE A 82 -3.43 -1.09 6.53
C PHE A 82 -4.08 -2.04 7.54
N GLU A 83 -4.93 -2.96 7.09
CA GLU A 83 -5.48 -3.98 7.96
C GLU A 83 -4.40 -4.91 8.51
N ALA A 84 -3.45 -5.36 7.67
CA ALA A 84 -2.33 -6.19 8.10
C ALA A 84 -1.45 -5.49 9.14
N LEU A 85 -1.11 -4.21 8.91
CA LEU A 85 -0.35 -3.40 9.85
C LEU A 85 -1.12 -3.18 11.16
N ALA A 86 -2.42 -2.90 11.10
CA ALA A 86 -3.25 -2.66 12.28
C ALA A 86 -3.49 -3.93 13.11
N ARG A 87 -3.51 -5.11 12.48
CA ARG A 87 -3.72 -6.39 13.16
C ARG A 87 -2.53 -6.80 14.03
N GLY A 88 -1.32 -6.40 13.65
CA GLY A 88 -0.11 -6.72 14.42
C GLY A 88 0.20 -8.22 14.45
N THR A 89 -0.16 -8.96 13.40
CA THR A 89 0.20 -10.37 13.22
C THR A 89 0.90 -10.57 11.88
N PRO A 90 1.75 -11.60 11.73
CA PRO A 90 2.35 -11.92 10.44
C PRO A 90 1.29 -12.18 9.37
N GLU A 91 1.39 -11.47 8.24
CA GLU A 91 0.42 -11.52 7.15
C GLU A 91 1.17 -11.58 5.81
N ASN A 92 0.64 -12.32 4.84
CA ASN A 92 1.14 -12.36 3.47
C ASN A 92 -0.03 -12.09 2.52
N PHE A 93 0.15 -11.17 1.58
CA PHE A 93 -0.87 -10.86 0.59
C PHE A 93 -0.22 -10.36 -0.69
N VAL A 94 -1.02 -10.24 -1.74
CA VAL A 94 -0.58 -9.79 -3.05
C VAL A 94 -1.34 -8.55 -3.48
N LEU A 95 -0.62 -7.56 -4.00
CA LEU A 95 -1.21 -6.41 -4.67
C LEU A 95 -0.98 -6.55 -6.18
N GLN A 96 -2.04 -6.43 -6.97
CA GLN A 96 -1.91 -6.43 -8.43
C GLN A 96 -1.29 -5.11 -8.90
N LEU A 97 -0.32 -5.22 -9.81
CA LEU A 97 0.33 -4.10 -10.48
C LEU A 97 -0.09 -4.07 -11.95
N ASP A 98 0.12 -2.93 -12.60
CA ASP A 98 -0.11 -2.81 -14.03
C ASP A 98 0.85 -3.71 -14.84
N GLY A 99 0.34 -4.20 -15.96
CA GLY A 99 1.07 -5.08 -16.87
C GLY A 99 1.08 -6.55 -16.45
N GLY A 100 0.10 -6.99 -15.65
CA GLY A 100 -0.03 -8.40 -15.24
C GLY A 100 0.97 -8.85 -14.16
N ARG A 101 1.69 -7.89 -13.56
CA ARG A 101 2.66 -8.13 -12.48
C ARG A 101 1.97 -8.11 -11.13
N ASN A 102 2.59 -8.76 -10.16
CA ASN A 102 2.09 -8.86 -8.81
C ASN A 102 3.18 -8.43 -7.81
N LEU A 103 2.78 -7.68 -6.79
CA LEU A 103 3.62 -7.34 -5.65
C LEU A 103 3.23 -8.24 -4.49
N GLN A 104 4.08 -9.21 -4.17
CA GLN A 104 3.98 -9.99 -2.95
C GLN A 104 4.47 -9.15 -1.77
N VAL A 105 3.65 -9.08 -0.73
CA VAL A 105 3.93 -8.34 0.50
C VAL A 105 3.87 -9.31 1.67
N ARG A 106 4.96 -9.36 2.43
CA ARG A 106 4.99 -10.01 3.75
C ARG A 106 5.15 -8.95 4.81
N VAL A 107 4.24 -8.91 5.76
CA VAL A 107 4.28 -8.03 6.93
C VAL A 107 4.57 -8.89 8.15
N THR A 108 5.55 -8.50 8.95
CA THR A 108 5.83 -9.09 10.27
C THR A 108 5.89 -7.96 11.30
N PRO A 109 5.22 -8.07 12.47
CA PRO A 109 5.24 -7.04 13.51
C PRO A 109 6.64 -6.69 14.01
#